data_AF-A0A820EUK3-F1
#
_entry.id   AF-A0A820EUK3-F1
#
_cell.length_a   1.000
_cell.length_b   1.000
_cell.length_c   1.000
_cell.angle_alpha   90.00
_cell.angle_beta   90.00
_cell.angle_gamma   90.00
#
_symmetry.space_group_name_H-M   'P 1'
#
loop_
_entity.id
_entity.type
_entity.pdbx_description
1 polymer ?
#
loop_
_entity_poly.entity_id
_entity_poly.type
_entity_poly.pdbx_seq_one_letter_code
_entity_poly.pdbx_strand_id
1 'polypeptide(L)'
;AINVAFQTTAKSDLSIGILDIYGFEIFERNSFEQFCINYVNEKLQQIFIELTLKKEQEEYKRENIQWTPISFFNNIVVCDLFEAKQPPGMFLLLDDICLSSHATTEKVDKSYLHKLSSLSNQHLIVSPPTFTVKHYAGAVIYHSDQFCEKNRDILNIDLIEMMQSSTIPFVVRLFPEQTANIKSRPTTAGTKIRTQANLLVEKLMSCQPHYVRCIKPNENQAPGEWNASSTIEQVKYLGLVANIEVRKAGFVYRREFAKFLSRYAILTKQTWPKWNGKVTDGVMHIVDTMHLDRREVQLGNTKVFIKSPESLHILEDMRLRKFDNYARIIQRAMKRFCAVRVYQKQREQATDILYGRKERNARSLDRDYVGDYCNLHQRPDLQRLIPRSEKMDFSSYLYKYDRRFRRQGRYFFSTNQALYIIDEECVKVGSGGKSNNSAVQKNKQQEGYVIEYKIKRRIPLETITEIKMSEYRDNFFLICVNNDYATLLELSSKTEAISIIRKNYLKKTNRVLPITFGQGFDYAVKKQSWIGGGTRSVKFSHAGTAALMVIY
;
A
#
# COMPACT_ATOMS: atom_id res chain seq x y z
N ALA A 1 -7.46 -13.47 50.85
CA ALA A 1 -8.70 -14.10 50.35
C ALA A 1 -8.54 -14.57 48.91
N ILE A 2 -8.21 -13.68 47.96
CA ILE A 2 -8.04 -14.02 46.53
C ILE A 2 -6.97 -15.10 46.31
N ASN A 3 -5.73 -14.87 46.77
CA ASN A 3 -4.64 -15.86 46.56
C ASN A 3 -4.95 -17.24 47.13
N VAL A 4 -5.64 -17.31 48.28
CA VAL A 4 -6.05 -18.58 48.90
C VAL A 4 -7.13 -19.27 48.07
N ALA A 5 -8.10 -18.52 47.54
CA ALA A 5 -9.15 -19.06 46.68
C ALA A 5 -8.62 -19.62 45.35
N PHE A 6 -7.54 -19.03 44.83
CA PHE A 6 -6.88 -19.48 43.59
C PHE A 6 -5.71 -20.44 43.83
N GLN A 7 -5.39 -20.80 45.08
CA GLN A 7 -4.26 -21.67 45.39
C GLN A 7 -4.56 -23.10 44.92
N THR A 8 -3.72 -23.61 44.02
CA THR A 8 -3.92 -24.95 43.45
C THR A 8 -3.39 -26.03 44.40
N THR A 9 -4.15 -27.10 44.59
CA THR A 9 -3.74 -28.29 45.38
C THR A 9 -2.78 -29.21 44.61
N ALA A 10 -2.78 -29.14 43.27
CA ALA A 10 -1.86 -29.87 42.41
C ALA A 10 -0.54 -29.11 42.26
N LYS A 11 0.60 -29.79 42.45
CA LYS A 11 1.92 -29.29 42.06
C LYS A 11 2.04 -29.32 40.54
N SER A 12 2.11 -28.15 39.91
CA SER A 12 2.48 -27.99 38.50
C SER A 12 3.87 -27.37 38.44
N ASP A 13 4.76 -27.96 37.65
CA ASP A 13 6.12 -27.45 37.43
C ASP A 13 6.16 -26.27 36.44
N LEU A 14 5.03 -25.96 35.79
CA LEU A 14 4.91 -24.88 34.81
C LEU A 14 3.90 -23.83 35.27
N SER A 15 4.29 -22.56 35.15
CA SER A 15 3.45 -21.39 35.46
C SER A 15 3.62 -20.31 34.40
N ILE A 16 2.53 -19.60 34.09
CA ILE A 16 2.57 -18.38 33.27
C ILE A 16 2.37 -17.20 34.20
N GLY A 17 3.40 -16.35 34.32
CA GLY A 17 3.34 -15.11 35.08
C GLY A 17 3.04 -13.93 34.18
N ILE A 18 2.20 -13.01 34.65
CA ILE A 18 2.00 -11.69 34.04
C ILE A 18 2.52 -10.67 35.04
N LEU A 19 3.47 -9.85 34.59
CA LEU A 19 4.03 -8.76 35.37
C LEU A 19 3.57 -7.45 34.74
N ASP A 20 2.72 -6.71 35.47
CA ASP A 20 2.32 -5.36 35.13
C ASP A 20 3.08 -4.38 36.02
N ILE A 21 3.76 -3.41 35.42
CA ILE A 21 4.67 -2.49 36.09
C ILE A 21 4.60 -1.11 35.45
N TYR A 22 4.87 -0.09 36.26
CA TYR A 22 5.09 1.26 35.77
C TYR A 22 6.31 1.32 34.85
N GLY A 23 6.18 2.06 33.75
CA GLY A 23 7.30 2.40 32.90
C GLY A 23 8.26 3.38 33.57
N PHE A 24 9.32 3.71 32.86
CA PHE A 24 10.26 4.75 33.29
C PHE A 24 9.55 6.11 33.38
N GLU A 25 9.71 6.85 34.47
CA GLU A 25 9.03 8.12 34.73
C GLU A 25 9.99 9.31 34.69
N ILE A 26 9.64 10.31 33.88
CA ILE A 26 10.36 11.58 33.78
C ILE A 26 9.31 12.69 33.79
N PHE A 27 9.18 13.36 34.92
CA PHE A 27 8.30 14.50 35.11
C PHE A 27 9.09 15.80 35.29
N GLU A 28 8.40 16.93 35.25
CA GLU A 28 8.98 18.24 35.56
C GLU A 28 9.57 18.28 36.97
N ARG A 29 8.97 17.55 37.93
CA ARG A 29 9.44 17.42 39.30
C ARG A 29 9.42 15.96 39.74
N ASN A 30 10.59 15.32 39.74
CA ASN A 30 10.74 13.93 40.18
C ASN A 30 11.12 13.88 41.67
N SER A 31 10.43 13.05 42.45
CA SER A 31 10.69 12.86 43.89
C SER A 31 11.15 11.43 44.19
N PHE A 32 11.08 11.02 45.46
CA PHE A 32 11.55 9.70 45.93
C PHE A 32 10.79 8.54 45.28
N GLU A 33 9.52 8.73 44.92
CA GLU A 33 8.69 7.75 44.24
C GLU A 33 9.25 7.44 42.84
N GLN A 34 9.49 8.48 42.02
CA GLN A 34 10.12 8.32 40.70
C GLN A 34 11.52 7.72 40.83
N PHE A 35 12.28 8.11 41.85
CA PHE A 35 13.60 7.54 42.13
C PHE A 35 13.54 6.02 42.32
N CYS A 36 12.54 5.53 43.06
CA CYS A 36 12.31 4.10 43.26
C CYS A 36 11.81 3.40 41.97
N ILE A 37 10.85 3.99 41.26
CA ILE A 37 10.30 3.44 40.01
C ILE A 37 11.40 3.31 38.96
N ASN A 38 12.23 4.34 38.80
CA ASN A 38 13.32 4.36 37.82
C ASN A 38 14.43 3.38 38.19
N TYR A 39 14.71 3.15 39.48
CA TYR A 39 15.62 2.07 39.91
C TYR A 39 15.10 0.69 39.51
N VAL A 40 13.82 0.39 39.75
CA VAL A 40 13.23 -0.90 39.36
C VAL A 40 13.30 -1.08 37.84
N ASN A 41 13.00 -0.03 37.07
CA ASN A 41 13.13 -0.05 35.61
C ASN A 41 14.58 -0.27 35.15
N GLU A 42 15.56 0.36 35.80
CA GLU A 42 16.99 0.15 35.52
C GLU A 42 17.38 -1.32 35.71
N LYS A 43 16.95 -1.94 36.83
CA LYS A 43 17.19 -3.35 37.13
C LYS A 43 16.54 -4.29 36.11
N LEU A 44 15.30 -4.01 35.73
CA LEU A 44 14.59 -4.80 34.71
C LEU A 44 15.22 -4.66 33.33
N GLN A 45 15.73 -3.47 32.99
CA GLN A 45 16.43 -3.25 31.72
C GLN A 45 17.77 -4.02 31.68
N GLN A 46 18.53 -4.06 32.78
CA GLN A 46 19.76 -4.87 32.86
C GLN A 46 19.48 -6.35 32.56
N ILE A 47 18.45 -6.91 33.20
CA ILE A 47 18.05 -8.31 33.03
C ILE A 47 17.52 -8.57 31.62
N PHE A 48 16.75 -7.63 31.07
CA PHE A 48 16.26 -7.73 29.70
C PHE A 48 17.42 -7.91 28.73
N ILE A 49 18.46 -7.09 28.87
CA ILE A 49 19.64 -7.14 28.01
C ILE A 49 20.39 -8.45 28.22
N GLU A 50 20.63 -8.85 29.48
CA GLU A 50 21.31 -10.10 29.81
C GLU A 50 20.60 -11.35 29.26
N LEU A 51 19.29 -11.47 29.50
CA LEU A 51 18.48 -12.59 29.00
C LEU A 51 18.38 -12.59 27.48
N THR A 52 18.29 -11.42 26.85
CA THR A 52 18.29 -11.31 25.38
C THR A 52 19.60 -11.82 24.81
N LEU A 53 20.74 -11.36 25.33
CA LEU A 53 22.07 -11.77 24.88
C LEU A 53 22.32 -13.26 25.13
N LYS A 54 21.97 -13.77 26.32
CA LYS A 54 22.09 -15.20 26.64
C LYS A 54 21.29 -16.05 25.66
N LYS A 55 20.05 -15.66 25.34
CA LYS A 55 19.21 -16.36 24.37
C LYS A 55 19.81 -16.33 22.96
N GLU A 56 20.40 -15.20 22.54
CA GLU A 56 21.10 -15.13 21.25
C GLU A 56 22.35 -16.01 21.21
N GLN A 57 23.15 -16.02 22.28
CA GLN A 57 24.31 -16.89 22.41
C GLN A 57 23.94 -18.37 22.33
N GLU A 58 22.87 -18.77 23.04
CA GLU A 58 22.34 -20.13 23.00
C GLU A 58 21.84 -20.52 21.61
N GLU A 59 21.17 -19.60 20.90
CA GLU A 59 20.73 -19.84 19.51
C GLU A 59 21.93 -20.00 18.57
N TYR A 60 22.94 -19.13 18.66
CA TYR A 60 24.12 -19.21 17.80
C TYR A 60 24.92 -20.47 18.08
N LYS A 61 25.07 -20.85 19.35
CA LYS A 61 25.71 -22.11 19.74
C LYS A 61 24.94 -23.32 19.18
N ARG A 62 23.61 -23.33 19.29
CA ARG A 62 22.76 -24.41 18.75
C ARG A 62 22.86 -24.52 17.23
N GLU A 63 23.03 -23.39 16.56
CA GLU A 63 23.08 -23.29 15.10
C GLU A 63 24.52 -23.33 14.55
N ASN A 64 25.53 -23.51 15.40
CA ASN A 64 26.96 -23.49 15.04
C ASN A 64 27.40 -22.20 14.32
N ILE A 65 26.87 -21.06 14.76
CA ILE A 65 27.19 -19.72 14.28
C ILE A 65 28.27 -19.09 15.18
N GLN A 66 29.24 -18.40 14.59
CA GLN A 66 30.28 -17.73 15.37
C GLN A 66 29.70 -16.55 16.17
N TRP A 67 29.94 -16.55 17.48
CA TRP A 67 29.58 -15.45 18.35
C TRP A 67 30.61 -14.33 18.25
N THR A 68 30.15 -13.14 17.85
CA THR A 68 30.92 -11.90 17.96
C THR A 68 30.41 -11.12 19.17
N PRO A 69 31.28 -10.75 20.12
CA PRO A 69 30.90 -9.91 21.25
C PRO A 69 30.23 -8.62 20.77
N ILE A 70 29.01 -8.37 21.26
CA ILE A 70 28.25 -7.15 20.97
C ILE A 70 28.68 -6.10 21.99
N SER A 71 29.15 -4.94 21.51
CA SER A 71 29.36 -3.77 22.36
C SER A 71 28.02 -3.09 22.62
N PHE A 72 27.63 -2.96 23.88
CA PHE A 72 26.46 -2.21 24.31
C PHE A 72 26.74 -1.53 25.65
N PHE A 73 25.95 -0.52 25.98
CA PHE A 73 26.05 0.14 27.28
C PHE A 73 25.55 -0.80 28.38
N ASN A 74 26.46 -1.25 29.24
CA ASN A 74 26.11 -2.09 30.39
C ASN A 74 25.62 -1.21 31.54
N ASN A 75 24.32 -1.23 31.78
CA ASN A 75 23.68 -0.37 32.75
C ASN A 75 23.84 -0.84 34.21
N ILE A 76 24.62 -1.91 34.45
CA ILE A 76 25.02 -2.35 35.79
C ILE A 76 25.67 -1.22 36.60
N VAL A 77 26.42 -0.33 35.96
CA VAL A 77 27.08 0.81 36.62
C VAL A 77 26.07 1.78 37.26
N VAL A 78 24.87 1.88 36.68
CA VAL A 78 23.76 2.67 37.23
C VAL A 78 23.06 1.86 38.32
N CYS A 79 22.78 0.57 38.11
CA CYS A 79 22.24 -0.30 39.17
C CYS A 79 23.10 -0.26 40.45
N ASP A 80 24.42 -0.39 40.31
CA ASP A 80 25.39 -0.33 41.40
C ASP A 80 25.39 1.04 42.09
N LEU A 81 25.24 2.14 41.34
CA LEU A 81 25.08 3.47 41.93
C LEU A 81 23.89 3.54 42.89
N PHE A 82 22.79 2.85 42.60
CA PHE A 82 21.63 2.80 43.49
C PHE A 82 21.84 1.87 44.69
N GLU A 83 22.34 0.65 44.46
CA GLU A 83 22.17 -0.46 45.41
C GLU A 83 23.46 -1.09 45.94
N ALA A 84 24.64 -0.75 45.39
CA ALA A 84 25.89 -1.39 45.76
C ALA A 84 26.14 -1.30 47.27
N LYS A 85 26.72 -2.37 47.84
CA LYS A 85 27.06 -2.40 49.27
C LYS A 85 28.42 -1.75 49.55
N GLN A 86 29.36 -1.88 48.62
CA GLN A 86 30.73 -1.39 48.74
C GLN A 86 31.24 -0.93 47.36
N PRO A 87 31.49 0.38 47.17
CA PRO A 87 31.07 1.50 48.03
C PRO A 87 29.54 1.56 48.19
N PRO A 88 29.01 2.18 49.26
CA PRO A 88 27.57 2.25 49.50
C PRO A 88 26.86 3.07 48.42
N GLY A 89 25.87 2.47 47.75
CA GLY A 89 25.01 3.13 46.79
C GLY A 89 24.02 4.10 47.46
N MET A 90 23.28 4.82 46.63
CA MET A 90 22.38 5.90 47.03
C MET A 90 21.33 5.48 48.07
N PHE A 91 20.74 4.28 47.95
CA PHE A 91 19.78 3.79 48.94
C PHE A 91 20.41 3.59 50.31
N LEU A 92 21.61 3.02 50.38
CA LEU A 92 22.29 2.80 51.67
C LEU A 92 22.73 4.11 52.32
N LEU A 93 23.16 5.09 51.52
CA LEU A 93 23.46 6.43 52.02
C LEU A 93 22.20 7.11 52.58
N LEU A 94 21.07 6.97 51.89
CA LEU A 94 19.79 7.51 52.34
C LEU A 94 19.34 6.85 53.66
N ASP A 95 19.45 5.52 53.75
CA ASP A 95 19.13 4.75 54.95
C ASP A 95 19.99 5.20 56.14
N ASP A 96 21.30 5.34 55.95
CA ASP A 96 22.24 5.79 57.00
C ASP A 96 21.91 7.19 57.53
N ILE A 97 21.55 8.11 56.63
CA ILE A 97 21.18 9.49 57.01
C ILE A 97 19.83 9.52 57.73
N CYS A 98 18.84 8.77 57.24
CA CYS A 98 17.52 8.69 57.87
C CYS A 98 17.62 8.22 59.33
N LEU A 99 18.54 7.29 59.60
CA LEU A 99 18.81 6.73 60.92
C LEU A 99 19.64 7.67 61.82
N SER A 100 20.60 8.39 61.26
CA SER A 100 21.53 9.23 62.03
C SER A 100 20.93 10.54 62.53
N SER A 101 19.83 11.04 61.95
CA SER A 101 19.36 12.41 62.19
C SER A 101 18.06 12.48 63.00
N HIS A 102 18.14 13.04 64.23
CA HIS A 102 16.99 13.61 64.97
C HIS A 102 16.61 15.02 64.49
N ALA A 103 17.19 15.51 63.38
CA ALA A 103 17.07 16.89 62.92
C ALA A 103 15.81 17.12 62.06
N THR A 104 15.43 18.40 61.90
CA THR A 104 14.34 18.86 61.03
C THR A 104 14.59 18.48 59.55
N THR A 105 13.53 18.11 58.83
CA THR A 105 13.56 17.48 57.49
C THR A 105 14.51 18.16 56.49
N GLU A 106 14.51 19.49 56.42
CA GLU A 106 15.35 20.25 55.48
C GLU A 106 16.87 20.10 55.71
N LYS A 107 17.32 19.94 56.96
CA LYS A 107 18.75 19.76 57.26
C LYS A 107 19.23 18.36 56.86
N VAL A 108 18.32 17.38 56.92
CA VAL A 108 18.60 15.98 56.61
C VAL A 108 18.78 15.79 55.09
N ASP A 109 17.90 16.39 54.28
CA ASP A 109 18.00 16.30 52.83
C ASP A 109 19.26 17.00 52.28
N LYS A 110 19.69 18.12 52.88
CA LYS A 110 20.99 18.76 52.57
C LYS A 110 22.18 17.86 52.92
N SER A 111 22.10 17.13 54.04
CA SER A 111 23.14 16.16 54.42
C SER A 111 23.20 14.99 53.41
N TYR A 112 22.06 14.55 52.90
CA TYR A 112 21.99 13.56 51.82
C TYR A 112 22.68 14.03 50.55
N LEU A 113 22.37 15.23 50.06
CA LEU A 113 23.06 15.81 48.91
C LEU A 113 24.58 15.93 49.12
N HIS A 114 25.03 16.29 50.32
CA HIS A 114 26.45 16.37 50.65
C HIS A 114 27.15 15.00 50.67
N LYS A 115 26.48 13.95 51.16
CA LYS A 115 27.04 12.58 51.06
C LYS A 115 27.02 12.09 49.62
N LEU A 116 25.98 12.40 48.84
CA LEU A 116 25.91 12.07 47.42
C LEU A 116 27.02 12.72 46.60
N SER A 117 27.40 13.97 46.88
CA SER A 117 28.49 14.63 46.14
C SER A 117 29.86 13.98 46.38
N SER A 118 29.98 13.16 47.44
CA SER A 118 31.17 12.36 47.72
C SER A 118 31.21 11.06 46.91
N LEU A 119 30.10 10.65 46.27
CA LEU A 119 30.09 9.53 45.32
C LEU A 119 30.66 9.98 43.97
N SER A 120 31.89 9.57 43.68
CA SER A 120 32.48 9.79 42.35
C SER A 120 31.88 8.80 41.35
N ASN A 121 30.91 9.24 40.54
CA ASN A 121 30.33 8.45 39.45
C ASN A 121 29.93 9.35 38.27
N GLN A 122 30.28 8.97 37.04
CA GLN A 122 29.98 9.74 35.82
C GLN A 122 28.47 9.89 35.52
N HIS A 123 27.66 9.01 36.12
CA HIS A 123 26.21 8.99 36.02
C HIS A 123 25.49 9.80 37.09
N LEU A 124 26.21 10.40 38.05
CA LEU A 124 25.64 11.24 39.10
C LEU A 124 26.16 12.67 38.97
N ILE A 125 25.25 13.64 38.95
CA ILE A 125 25.58 15.06 39.03
C ILE A 125 24.76 15.66 40.16
N VAL A 126 25.42 16.11 41.23
CA VAL A 126 24.74 16.72 42.38
C VAL A 126 24.72 18.24 42.19
N SER A 127 23.53 18.85 42.28
CA SER A 127 23.32 20.29 42.10
C SER A 127 22.22 20.76 43.05
N PRO A 128 22.56 20.99 44.34
CA PRO A 128 21.58 21.29 45.38
C PRO A 128 20.62 22.42 44.99
N PRO A 129 19.30 22.29 45.21
CA PRO A 129 18.60 21.26 46.01
C PRO A 129 18.24 19.98 45.22
N THR A 130 18.87 19.72 44.09
CA THR A 130 18.58 18.59 43.21
C THR A 130 19.81 17.70 42.99
N PHE A 131 19.58 16.52 42.44
CA PHE A 131 20.64 15.69 41.86
C PHE A 131 20.12 15.04 40.57
N THR A 132 21.02 14.77 39.65
CA THR A 132 20.70 14.19 38.34
C THR A 132 21.34 12.82 38.24
N VAL A 133 20.56 11.81 37.82
CA VAL A 133 21.08 10.49 37.47
C VAL A 133 20.94 10.29 35.97
N LYS A 134 22.03 9.86 35.32
CA LYS A 134 22.04 9.48 33.89
C LYS A 134 21.67 8.01 33.76
N HIS A 135 20.37 7.75 33.60
CA HIS A 135 19.79 6.43 33.37
C HIS A 135 19.95 5.97 31.92
N TYR A 136 19.61 4.71 31.63
CA TYR A 136 19.54 4.21 30.25
C TYR A 136 18.56 5.00 29.37
N ALA A 137 17.50 5.55 29.98
CA ALA A 137 16.45 6.31 29.31
C ALA A 137 16.79 7.80 29.09
N GLY A 138 17.81 8.31 29.79
CA GLY A 138 18.18 9.73 29.77
C GLY A 138 18.57 10.27 31.15
N ALA A 139 18.89 11.56 31.20
CA ALA A 139 19.18 12.25 32.45
C ALA A 139 17.88 12.63 33.16
N VAL A 140 17.74 12.25 34.44
CA VAL A 140 16.57 12.57 35.26
C VAL A 140 17.01 13.40 36.46
N ILE A 141 16.37 14.55 36.63
CA ILE A 141 16.60 15.47 37.75
C ILE A 141 15.63 15.12 38.87
N TYR A 142 16.15 14.80 40.05
CA TYR A 142 15.40 14.50 41.26
C TYR A 142 15.54 15.64 42.25
N HIS A 143 14.42 16.05 42.84
CA HIS A 143 14.41 17.06 43.90
C HIS A 143 14.51 16.37 45.25
N SER A 144 15.50 16.73 46.06
CA SER A 144 15.79 16.00 47.31
C SER A 144 14.81 16.31 48.44
N ASP A 145 13.84 17.21 48.25
CA ASP A 145 12.89 17.57 49.30
C ASP A 145 12.07 16.36 49.75
N GLN A 146 12.01 16.16 51.07
CA GLN A 146 11.28 15.09 51.73
C GLN A 146 11.77 13.68 51.39
N PHE A 147 12.94 13.51 50.75
CA PHE A 147 13.48 12.19 50.42
C PHE A 147 13.64 11.32 51.67
N CYS A 148 14.18 11.90 52.75
CA CYS A 148 14.40 11.15 53.98
C CYS A 148 13.10 10.81 54.70
N GLU A 149 12.12 11.71 54.68
CA GLU A 149 10.80 11.47 55.27
C GLU A 149 10.07 10.33 54.55
N LYS A 150 10.03 10.39 53.21
CA LYS A 150 9.42 9.36 52.36
C LYS A 150 10.11 8.00 52.48
N ASN A 151 11.42 7.97 52.74
CA ASN A 151 12.16 6.72 52.92
C ASN A 151 11.93 6.06 54.29
N ARG A 152 11.62 6.83 55.34
CA ARG A 152 11.53 6.31 56.72
C ARG A 152 10.51 5.17 56.84
N ASP A 153 9.35 5.28 56.20
CA ASP A 153 8.32 4.20 56.12
C ASP A 153 8.07 3.48 57.47
N ILE A 154 8.11 4.24 58.57
CA ILE A 154 8.02 3.72 59.93
C ILE A 154 6.55 3.70 60.35
N LEU A 155 6.01 2.50 60.56
CA LEU A 155 4.79 2.30 61.34
C LEU A 155 5.19 2.04 62.79
N ASN A 156 4.71 2.85 63.73
CA ASN A 156 5.03 2.68 65.14
C ASN A 156 4.44 1.37 65.68
N ILE A 157 5.23 0.62 66.47
CA ILE A 157 4.83 -0.64 67.10
C ILE A 157 3.57 -0.45 67.96
N ASP A 158 3.46 0.68 68.68
CA ASP A 158 2.27 0.96 69.50
C ASP A 158 0.98 0.98 68.66
N LEU A 159 1.05 1.46 67.41
CA LEU A 159 -0.08 1.47 66.49
C LEU A 159 -0.38 0.05 65.99
N ILE A 160 0.64 -0.76 65.73
CA ILE A 160 0.48 -2.17 65.36
C ILE A 160 -0.22 -2.93 66.48
N GLU A 161 0.25 -2.79 67.73
CA GLU A 161 -0.33 -3.43 68.90
C GLU A 161 -1.78 -2.98 69.16
N MET A 162 -2.06 -1.67 68.99
CA MET A 162 -3.42 -1.15 69.05
C MET A 162 -4.33 -1.82 68.02
N MET A 163 -3.88 -1.96 66.77
CA MET A 163 -4.68 -2.61 65.73
C MET A 163 -4.86 -4.11 65.97
N GLN A 164 -3.86 -4.77 66.56
CA GLN A 164 -3.92 -6.18 66.98
C GLN A 164 -4.84 -6.41 68.18
N SER A 165 -5.08 -5.40 69.03
CA SER A 165 -6.06 -5.46 70.12
C SER A 165 -7.52 -5.38 69.68
N SER A 166 -7.77 -5.14 68.37
CA SER A 166 -9.13 -5.01 67.82
C SER A 166 -9.94 -6.30 68.00
N THR A 167 -11.23 -6.15 68.31
CA THR A 167 -12.19 -7.27 68.35
C THR A 167 -12.60 -7.75 66.95
N ILE A 168 -12.24 -7.03 65.89
CA ILE A 168 -12.60 -7.35 64.51
C ILE A 168 -11.49 -8.22 63.89
N PRO A 169 -11.75 -9.51 63.57
CA PRO A 169 -10.70 -10.41 63.04
C PRO A 169 -10.10 -9.98 61.70
N PHE A 170 -10.83 -9.19 60.92
CA PHE A 170 -10.28 -8.60 59.69
C PHE A 170 -9.16 -7.60 60.00
N VAL A 171 -9.35 -6.72 60.99
CA VAL A 171 -8.37 -5.70 61.37
C VAL A 171 -7.10 -6.35 61.91
N VAL A 172 -7.23 -7.32 62.81
CA VAL A 172 -6.07 -8.08 63.35
C VAL A 172 -5.28 -8.75 62.23
N ARG A 173 -5.95 -9.29 61.21
CA ARG A 173 -5.30 -9.95 60.06
C ARG A 173 -4.52 -8.99 59.14
N LEU A 174 -4.78 -7.68 59.17
CA LEU A 174 -4.04 -6.70 58.38
C LEU A 174 -2.64 -6.42 58.95
N PHE A 175 -2.41 -6.73 60.22
CA PHE A 175 -1.16 -6.48 60.94
C PHE A 175 -0.57 -7.79 61.48
N PRO A 176 -0.03 -8.66 60.60
CA PRO A 176 0.49 -9.97 60.97
C PRO A 176 1.85 -9.94 61.69
N GLU A 177 2.43 -8.76 61.91
CA GLU A 177 3.77 -8.58 62.50
C GLU A 177 3.85 -9.09 63.95
N GLN A 178 4.95 -9.77 64.29
CA GLN A 178 5.20 -10.20 65.67
C GLN A 178 5.93 -9.09 66.45
N THR A 179 5.24 -8.45 67.39
CA THR A 179 5.80 -7.32 68.16
C THR A 179 6.69 -7.76 69.34
N ALA A 180 6.55 -8.99 69.81
CA ALA A 180 7.21 -9.51 71.01
C ALA A 180 8.76 -9.65 70.95
N ASN A 181 9.42 -9.44 69.80
CA ASN A 181 10.87 -9.65 69.64
C ASN A 181 11.56 -8.72 68.62
N ILE A 182 11.06 -7.50 68.41
CA ILE A 182 11.64 -6.57 67.42
C ILE A 182 12.93 -5.92 68.00
N LYS A 183 14.05 -6.65 67.96
CA LYS A 183 15.41 -6.09 68.11
C LYS A 183 16.01 -5.63 66.77
N SER A 184 15.30 -5.81 65.66
CA SER A 184 15.77 -5.46 64.32
C SER A 184 15.39 -4.02 63.96
N ARG A 185 16.31 -3.34 63.27
CA ARG A 185 16.13 -1.97 62.76
C ARG A 185 14.85 -1.86 61.91
N PRO A 186 14.09 -0.75 61.99
CA PRO A 186 12.97 -0.52 61.09
C PRO A 186 13.44 -0.57 59.63
N THR A 187 12.75 -1.32 58.79
CA THR A 187 13.05 -1.38 57.36
C THR A 187 12.54 -0.11 56.67
N THR A 188 13.41 0.58 55.94
CA THR A 188 13.05 1.73 55.11
C THR A 188 12.33 1.30 53.83
N ALA A 189 11.59 2.22 53.20
CA ALA A 189 10.98 1.99 51.90
C ALA A 189 12.03 1.57 50.86
N GLY A 190 13.18 2.25 50.82
CA GLY A 190 14.27 1.93 49.91
C GLY A 190 14.82 0.52 50.11
N THR A 191 14.98 0.06 51.36
CA THR A 191 15.38 -1.32 51.64
C THR A 191 14.32 -2.33 51.18
N LYS A 192 13.04 -2.09 51.46
CA LYS A 192 11.94 -2.98 51.02
C LYS A 192 11.90 -3.10 49.49
N ILE A 193 11.98 -1.96 48.79
CA ILE A 193 11.94 -1.89 47.31
C ILE A 193 13.14 -2.62 46.70
N ARG A 194 14.37 -2.40 47.21
CA ARG A 194 15.56 -3.13 46.75
C ARG A 194 15.44 -4.63 46.95
N THR A 195 14.94 -5.08 48.10
CA THR A 195 14.75 -6.51 48.37
C THR A 195 13.69 -7.12 47.45
N GLN A 196 12.55 -6.46 47.29
CA GLN A 196 11.47 -6.92 46.40
C GLN A 196 11.90 -6.94 44.94
N ALA A 197 12.64 -5.92 44.49
CA ALA A 197 13.19 -5.86 43.14
C ALA A 197 14.12 -7.05 42.89
N ASN A 198 15.07 -7.33 43.79
CA ASN A 198 15.97 -8.48 43.65
C ASN A 198 15.23 -9.83 43.64
N LEU A 199 14.21 -10.01 44.48
CA LEU A 199 13.37 -11.21 44.44
C LEU A 199 12.59 -11.35 43.12
N LEU A 200 12.16 -10.23 42.55
CA LEU A 200 11.51 -10.21 41.23
C LEU A 200 12.49 -10.59 40.13
N VAL A 201 13.71 -10.04 40.15
CA VAL A 201 14.82 -10.41 39.24
C VAL A 201 15.03 -11.93 39.25
N GLU A 202 15.22 -12.52 40.43
CA GLU A 202 15.46 -13.96 40.58
C GLU A 202 14.35 -14.81 39.96
N LYS A 203 13.08 -14.41 40.15
CA LYS A 203 11.93 -15.08 39.54
C LYS A 203 11.88 -14.93 38.02
N LEU A 204 12.27 -13.78 37.48
CA LEU A 204 12.30 -13.56 36.05
C LEU A 204 13.42 -14.36 35.38
N MET A 205 14.57 -14.51 36.05
CA MET A 205 15.71 -15.29 35.55
C MET A 205 15.45 -16.80 35.45
N SER A 206 14.46 -17.32 36.19
CA SER A 206 14.08 -18.74 36.15
C SER A 206 13.03 -19.08 35.08
N CYS A 207 12.52 -18.07 34.36
CA CYS A 207 11.49 -18.24 33.34
C CYS A 207 11.95 -17.76 31.95
N GLN A 208 11.13 -18.04 30.93
CA GLN A 208 11.30 -17.44 29.61
C GLN A 208 10.47 -16.15 29.51
N PRO A 209 11.10 -14.96 29.41
CA PRO A 209 10.36 -13.71 29.39
C PRO A 209 9.80 -13.40 28.00
N HIS A 210 8.63 -12.76 28.01
CA HIS A 210 7.97 -12.19 26.84
C HIS A 210 7.58 -10.75 27.18
N TYR A 211 7.91 -9.80 26.30
CA TYR A 211 7.78 -8.37 26.58
C TYR A 211 6.72 -7.72 25.70
N VAL A 212 5.85 -6.94 26.34
CA VAL A 212 4.88 -6.05 25.69
C VAL A 212 5.24 -4.62 26.11
N ARG A 213 5.48 -3.75 25.14
CA ARG A 213 5.80 -2.33 25.39
C ARG A 213 4.62 -1.50 24.91
N CYS A 214 3.95 -0.84 25.85
CA CYS A 214 2.79 0.00 25.57
C CYS A 214 3.24 1.43 25.28
N ILE A 215 2.64 2.06 24.26
CA ILE A 215 2.88 3.46 23.90
C ILE A 215 1.54 4.20 23.97
N LYS A 216 1.51 5.31 24.68
CA LYS A 216 0.36 6.21 24.77
C LYS A 216 0.40 7.18 23.58
N PRO A 217 -0.52 7.08 22.59
CA PRO A 217 -0.41 7.87 21.35
C PRO A 217 -0.75 9.36 21.53
N ASN A 218 -1.55 9.70 22.54
CA ASN A 218 -1.93 11.06 22.89
C ASN A 218 -2.39 11.15 24.35
N GLU A 219 -2.33 12.34 24.94
CA GLU A 219 -2.76 12.61 26.32
C GLU A 219 -4.29 12.63 26.48
N ASN A 220 -5.01 12.99 25.41
CA ASN A 220 -6.47 13.15 25.39
C ASN A 220 -7.27 11.82 25.44
N GLN A 221 -6.57 10.68 25.38
CA GLN A 221 -7.19 9.34 25.30
C GLN A 221 -8.13 9.18 24.09
N ALA A 222 -7.88 9.92 23.00
CA ALA A 222 -8.72 9.95 21.83
C ALA A 222 -8.23 8.98 20.73
N PRO A 223 -9.12 8.20 20.09
CA PRO A 223 -8.72 7.37 18.94
C PRO A 223 -8.39 8.25 17.72
N GLY A 224 -7.36 7.85 16.95
CA GLY A 224 -6.96 8.54 15.72
C GLY A 224 -6.08 9.78 15.91
N GLU A 225 -5.85 10.21 17.15
CA GLU A 225 -4.94 11.31 17.47
C GLU A 225 -3.52 10.80 17.78
N TRP A 226 -2.51 11.51 17.28
CA TRP A 226 -1.10 11.13 17.40
C TRP A 226 -0.22 12.32 17.79
N ASN A 227 0.43 12.22 18.95
CA ASN A 227 1.45 13.16 19.41
C ASN A 227 2.85 12.58 19.14
N ALA A 228 3.52 13.11 18.12
CA ALA A 228 4.82 12.60 17.69
C ALA A 228 5.94 12.84 18.71
N SER A 229 5.97 14.02 19.37
CA SER A 229 7.03 14.36 20.32
C SER A 229 6.97 13.48 21.56
N SER A 230 5.78 13.35 22.17
CA SER A 230 5.55 12.44 23.30
C SER A 230 5.92 11.02 22.92
N THR A 231 5.44 10.51 21.78
CA THR A 231 5.73 9.14 21.35
C THR A 231 7.23 8.88 21.15
N ILE A 232 7.98 9.83 20.59
CA ILE A 232 9.44 9.72 20.43
C ILE A 232 10.14 9.61 21.79
N GLU A 233 9.70 10.37 22.78
CA GLU A 233 10.21 10.27 24.16
C GLU A 233 9.92 8.88 24.75
N GLN A 234 8.72 8.32 24.54
CA GLN A 234 8.40 6.95 24.98
C GLN A 234 9.28 5.90 24.32
N VAL A 235 9.51 6.03 23.02
CA VAL A 235 10.42 5.13 22.29
C VAL A 235 11.83 5.13 22.90
N LYS A 236 12.31 6.27 23.38
CA LYS A 236 13.60 6.39 24.08
C LYS A 236 13.56 5.73 25.46
N TYR A 237 12.63 6.11 26.34
CA TYR A 237 12.62 5.61 27.72
C TYR A 237 12.15 4.15 27.86
N LEU A 238 11.41 3.62 26.88
CA LEU A 238 11.11 2.18 26.78
C LEU A 238 12.32 1.35 26.30
N GLY A 239 13.44 2.00 25.96
CA GLY A 239 14.66 1.35 25.50
C GLY A 239 14.53 0.68 24.13
N LEU A 240 13.53 1.03 23.32
CA LEU A 240 13.24 0.34 22.07
C LEU A 240 14.39 0.45 21.07
N VAL A 241 15.03 1.62 20.98
CA VAL A 241 16.16 1.86 20.09
C VAL A 241 17.35 0.99 20.48
N ALA A 242 17.74 1.01 21.76
CA ALA A 242 18.82 0.16 22.28
C ALA A 242 18.55 -1.33 22.05
N ASN A 243 17.29 -1.77 22.23
CA ASN A 243 16.90 -3.16 21.97
C ASN A 243 17.07 -3.54 20.49
N ILE A 244 16.79 -2.61 19.57
CA ILE A 244 17.01 -2.80 18.14
C ILE A 244 18.51 -2.79 17.82
N GLU A 245 19.30 -1.92 18.44
CA GLU A 245 20.75 -1.85 18.26
C GLU A 245 21.45 -3.15 18.67
N VAL A 246 21.09 -3.72 19.84
CA VAL A 246 21.59 -5.04 20.28
C VAL A 246 21.28 -6.11 19.23
N ARG A 247 20.04 -6.15 18.72
CA ARG A 247 19.65 -7.11 17.68
C ARG A 247 20.35 -6.86 16.34
N LYS A 248 20.63 -5.60 16.00
CA LYS A 248 21.33 -5.21 14.77
C LYS A 248 22.83 -5.51 14.80
N ALA A 249 23.45 -5.53 15.98
CA ALA A 249 24.85 -5.88 16.12
C ALA A 249 25.12 -7.36 15.78
N GLY A 250 24.11 -8.22 15.94
CA GLY A 250 24.12 -9.62 15.50
C GLY A 250 23.63 -9.82 14.06
N PHE A 251 23.06 -10.99 13.79
CA PHE A 251 22.36 -11.26 12.53
C PHE A 251 20.93 -10.73 12.59
N VAL A 252 20.65 -9.70 11.78
CA VAL A 252 19.35 -9.01 11.68
C VAL A 252 18.24 -9.94 11.19
N TYR A 253 18.57 -10.94 10.38
CA TYR A 253 17.60 -11.89 9.83
C TYR A 253 18.00 -13.32 10.17
N ARG A 254 17.02 -14.10 10.65
CA ARG A 254 17.17 -15.52 11.00
C ARG A 254 15.92 -16.26 10.57
N ARG A 255 16.06 -17.28 9.72
CA ARG A 255 14.91 -18.04 9.22
C ARG A 255 15.31 -19.46 8.90
N GLU A 256 14.42 -20.42 9.18
CA GLU A 256 14.59 -21.80 8.73
C GLU A 256 14.79 -21.85 7.21
N PHE A 257 15.67 -22.74 6.75
CA PHE A 257 16.02 -22.86 5.33
C PHE A 257 14.80 -23.02 4.43
N ALA A 258 13.82 -23.85 4.82
CA ALA A 258 12.61 -24.10 4.02
C ALA A 258 11.75 -22.84 3.86
N LYS A 259 11.61 -22.05 4.93
CA LYS A 259 10.85 -20.79 4.92
C LYS A 259 11.55 -19.72 4.09
N PHE A 260 12.88 -19.65 4.17
CA PHE A 260 13.67 -18.73 3.33
C PHE A 260 13.54 -19.09 1.86
N LEU A 261 13.78 -20.36 1.51
CA LEU A 261 13.70 -20.85 0.14
C LEU A 261 12.31 -20.62 -0.45
N SER A 262 11.25 -20.96 0.27
CA SER A 262 9.87 -20.72 -0.18
C SER A 262 9.59 -19.23 -0.42
N ARG A 263 10.06 -18.35 0.46
CA ARG A 263 9.84 -16.90 0.33
C ARG A 263 10.53 -16.31 -0.90
N TYR A 264 11.77 -16.72 -1.15
CA TYR A 264 12.64 -16.12 -2.17
C TYR A 264 12.79 -16.99 -3.44
N ALA A 265 12.10 -18.13 -3.54
CA ALA A 265 12.14 -19.00 -4.71
C ALA A 265 11.83 -18.26 -6.02
N ILE A 266 10.91 -17.28 -5.98
CA ILE A 266 10.51 -16.49 -7.17
C ILE A 266 11.65 -15.69 -7.81
N LEU A 267 12.76 -15.48 -7.09
CA LEU A 267 13.88 -14.67 -7.57
C LEU A 267 14.63 -15.32 -8.74
N THR A 268 14.70 -16.65 -8.78
CA THR A 268 15.43 -17.40 -9.81
C THR A 268 14.51 -18.37 -10.56
N LYS A 269 14.86 -18.72 -11.80
CA LYS A 269 14.10 -19.70 -12.58
C LYS A 269 14.34 -21.14 -12.12
N GLN A 270 15.44 -21.38 -11.41
CA GLN A 270 15.85 -22.70 -10.94
C GLN A 270 15.11 -23.07 -9.64
N THR A 271 14.85 -22.09 -8.78
CA THR A 271 14.09 -22.30 -7.53
C THR A 271 12.59 -22.12 -7.71
N TRP A 272 12.13 -21.34 -8.69
CA TRP A 272 10.72 -21.17 -9.04
C TRP A 272 10.27 -22.15 -10.14
N PRO A 273 9.06 -22.75 -10.05
CA PRO A 273 8.06 -22.65 -8.99
C PRO A 273 8.29 -23.62 -7.83
N LYS A 274 9.20 -24.60 -8.02
CA LYS A 274 9.52 -25.61 -7.03
C LYS A 274 11.00 -25.97 -7.12
N TRP A 275 11.66 -26.01 -5.98
CA TRP A 275 13.00 -26.56 -5.84
C TRP A 275 12.94 -28.06 -5.56
N ASN A 276 13.76 -28.84 -6.27
CA ASN A 276 13.78 -30.30 -6.17
C ASN A 276 15.05 -30.87 -5.50
N GLY A 277 16.03 -30.01 -5.17
CA GLY A 277 17.27 -30.42 -4.49
C GLY A 277 17.17 -30.33 -2.97
N LYS A 278 18.31 -30.46 -2.28
CA LYS A 278 18.39 -30.20 -0.83
C LYS A 278 18.08 -28.73 -0.56
N VAL A 279 17.38 -28.45 0.54
CA VAL A 279 16.92 -27.10 0.87
C VAL A 279 18.09 -26.13 1.05
N THR A 280 19.18 -26.57 1.67
CA THR A 280 20.42 -25.80 1.85
C THR A 280 21.02 -25.34 0.52
N ASP A 281 21.03 -26.22 -0.48
CA ASP A 281 21.58 -25.92 -1.81
C ASP A 281 20.72 -24.88 -2.53
N GLY A 282 19.39 -24.94 -2.34
CA GLY A 282 18.46 -23.94 -2.85
C GLY A 282 18.64 -22.57 -2.19
N VAL A 283 18.91 -22.54 -0.88
CA VAL A 283 19.25 -21.30 -0.15
C VAL A 283 20.54 -20.71 -0.69
N MET A 284 21.61 -21.50 -0.82
CA MET A 284 22.89 -21.05 -1.38
C MET A 284 22.77 -20.58 -2.82
N HIS A 285 21.99 -21.27 -3.64
CA HIS A 285 21.71 -20.85 -5.00
C HIS A 285 21.10 -19.45 -5.06
N ILE A 286 20.14 -19.14 -4.17
CA ILE A 286 19.55 -17.79 -4.09
C ILE A 286 20.59 -16.78 -3.64
N VAL A 287 21.37 -17.09 -2.59
CA VAL A 287 22.42 -16.19 -2.07
C VAL A 287 23.44 -15.85 -3.16
N ASP A 288 23.93 -16.84 -3.90
CA ASP A 288 24.92 -16.67 -4.96
C ASP A 288 24.32 -15.92 -6.17
N THR A 289 23.10 -16.26 -6.59
CA THR A 289 22.45 -15.64 -7.76
C THR A 289 22.04 -14.19 -7.50
N MET A 290 21.72 -13.85 -6.25
CA MET A 290 21.41 -12.48 -5.84
C MET A 290 22.68 -11.67 -5.51
N HIS A 291 23.87 -12.27 -5.66
CA HIS A 291 25.16 -11.64 -5.38
C HIS A 291 25.26 -11.06 -3.96
N LEU A 292 24.65 -11.74 -2.99
CA LEU A 292 24.82 -11.37 -1.59
C LEU A 292 26.25 -11.72 -1.16
N ASP A 293 26.90 -10.82 -0.43
CA ASP A 293 28.23 -11.09 0.10
C ASP A 293 28.18 -12.30 1.06
N ARG A 294 28.99 -13.32 0.78
CA ARG A 294 29.10 -14.52 1.63
C ARG A 294 29.60 -14.20 3.04
N ARG A 295 30.19 -13.04 3.28
CA ARG A 295 30.56 -12.56 4.62
C ARG A 295 29.34 -12.09 5.41
N GLU A 296 28.26 -11.70 4.72
CA GLU A 296 27.03 -11.23 5.33
C GLU A 296 26.00 -12.34 5.54
N VAL A 297 26.21 -13.52 4.94
CA VAL A 297 25.30 -14.66 5.06
C VAL A 297 26.02 -15.85 5.69
N GLN A 298 25.44 -16.40 6.76
CA GLN A 298 25.91 -17.64 7.37
C GLN A 298 24.80 -18.68 7.41
N LEU A 299 25.15 -19.93 7.12
CA LEU A 299 24.25 -21.06 7.29
C LEU A 299 24.55 -21.71 8.64
N GLY A 300 23.51 -21.81 9.47
CA GLY A 300 23.56 -22.62 10.68
C GLY A 300 23.20 -24.07 10.41
N ASN A 301 22.83 -24.79 11.46
CA ASN A 301 22.38 -26.18 11.35
C ASN A 301 21.00 -26.30 10.68
N THR A 302 20.07 -25.36 10.95
CA THR A 302 18.69 -25.39 10.44
C THR A 302 18.21 -24.08 9.84
N LYS A 303 18.94 -22.99 10.06
CA LYS A 303 18.55 -21.63 9.69
C LYS A 303 19.62 -20.90 8.87
N VAL A 304 19.17 -19.98 8.02
CA VAL A 304 20.02 -18.97 7.38
C VAL A 304 20.01 -17.70 8.22
N PHE A 305 21.19 -17.10 8.35
CA PHE A 305 21.47 -15.89 9.10
C PHE A 305 22.01 -14.82 8.15
N ILE A 306 21.39 -13.62 8.13
CA ILE A 306 21.86 -12.48 7.33
C ILE A 306 22.21 -11.33 8.27
N LYS A 307 23.42 -10.80 8.13
CA LYS A 307 24.03 -9.82 9.02
C LYS A 307 23.47 -8.43 8.80
N SER A 308 23.55 -7.93 7.57
CA SER A 308 23.19 -6.56 7.24
C SER A 308 21.69 -6.43 6.87
N PRO A 309 21.01 -5.35 7.30
CA PRO A 309 19.67 -5.04 6.81
C PRO A 309 19.66 -4.71 5.31
N GLU A 310 20.76 -4.21 4.76
CA GLU A 310 20.91 -3.86 3.35
C GLU A 310 20.78 -5.10 2.46
N SER A 311 21.47 -6.20 2.78
CA SER A 311 21.35 -7.47 2.05
C SER A 311 19.92 -8.03 2.07
N LEU A 312 19.22 -7.91 3.20
CA LEU A 312 17.82 -8.30 3.30
C LEU A 312 16.92 -7.41 2.44
N HIS A 313 17.16 -6.09 2.44
CA HIS A 313 16.38 -5.14 1.65
C HIS A 313 16.52 -5.41 0.15
N ILE A 314 17.73 -5.73 -0.33
CA ILE A 314 17.97 -6.13 -1.72
C ILE A 314 17.11 -7.34 -2.11
N LEU A 315 17.06 -8.38 -1.27
CA LEU A 315 16.22 -9.56 -1.51
C LEU A 315 14.72 -9.21 -1.62
N GLU A 316 14.22 -8.34 -0.74
CA GLU A 316 12.81 -7.93 -0.73
C GLU A 316 12.47 -7.07 -1.95
N ASP A 317 13.31 -6.11 -2.31
CA ASP A 317 13.11 -5.26 -3.48
C ASP A 317 13.12 -6.06 -4.79
N MET A 318 14.08 -6.97 -4.93
CA MET A 318 14.13 -7.86 -6.10
C MET A 318 12.89 -8.75 -6.18
N ARG A 319 12.38 -9.21 -5.04
CA ARG A 319 11.16 -10.02 -4.96
C ARG A 319 9.92 -9.22 -5.37
N LEU A 320 9.79 -7.98 -4.91
CA LEU A 320 8.70 -7.08 -5.31
C LEU A 320 8.70 -6.83 -6.83
N ARG A 321 9.88 -6.58 -7.43
CA ARG A 321 10.01 -6.40 -8.89
C ARG A 321 9.57 -7.64 -9.69
N LYS A 322 9.80 -8.85 -9.17
CA LYS A 322 9.28 -10.08 -9.81
C LYS A 322 7.76 -10.12 -9.79
N PHE A 323 7.13 -9.76 -8.67
CA PHE A 323 5.68 -9.69 -8.59
C PHE A 323 5.09 -8.69 -9.58
N ASP A 324 5.68 -7.52 -9.74
CA ASP A 324 5.23 -6.53 -10.73
C ASP A 324 5.20 -7.09 -12.15
N ASN A 325 6.21 -7.88 -12.53
CA ASN A 325 6.26 -8.51 -13.85
C ASN A 325 5.12 -9.53 -14.02
N TYR A 326 4.91 -10.42 -13.05
CA TYR A 326 3.81 -11.39 -13.11
C TYR A 326 2.44 -10.70 -13.08
N ALA A 327 2.28 -9.63 -12.30
CA ALA A 327 1.08 -8.82 -12.30
C ALA A 327 0.79 -8.24 -13.69
N ARG A 328 1.81 -7.74 -14.40
CA ARG A 328 1.65 -7.27 -15.80
C ARG A 328 1.23 -8.39 -16.76
N ILE A 329 1.76 -9.60 -16.60
CA ILE A 329 1.36 -10.76 -17.42
C ILE A 329 -0.13 -11.07 -17.21
N ILE A 330 -0.55 -11.15 -15.94
CA ILE A 330 -1.95 -11.41 -15.57
C ILE A 330 -2.86 -10.29 -16.10
N GLN A 331 -2.48 -9.03 -15.88
CA GLN A 331 -3.22 -7.87 -16.37
C GLN A 331 -3.34 -7.87 -17.90
N ARG A 332 -2.27 -8.20 -18.64
CA ARG A 332 -2.30 -8.31 -20.10
C ARG A 332 -3.26 -9.41 -20.57
N ALA A 333 -3.21 -10.58 -19.93
CA ALA A 333 -4.09 -11.70 -20.24
C ALA A 333 -5.56 -11.33 -19.99
N MET A 334 -5.86 -10.72 -18.84
CA MET A 334 -7.21 -10.28 -18.48
C MET A 334 -7.74 -9.20 -19.42
N LYS A 335 -6.93 -8.18 -19.73
CA LYS A 335 -7.30 -7.14 -20.70
C LYS A 335 -7.58 -7.72 -22.08
N ARG A 336 -6.77 -8.68 -22.54
CA ARG A 336 -7.00 -9.40 -23.81
C ARG A 336 -8.32 -10.18 -23.75
N PHE A 337 -8.56 -10.95 -22.70
CA PHE A 337 -9.79 -11.73 -22.53
C PHE A 337 -11.04 -10.83 -22.58
N CYS A 338 -11.05 -9.73 -21.82
CA CYS A 338 -12.13 -8.76 -21.84
C CYS A 338 -12.32 -8.13 -23.22
N ALA A 339 -11.22 -7.71 -23.88
CA ALA A 339 -11.29 -7.11 -25.21
C ALA A 339 -11.84 -8.08 -26.27
N VAL A 340 -11.41 -9.34 -26.26
CA VAL A 340 -11.90 -10.38 -27.18
C VAL A 340 -13.39 -10.63 -26.98
N ARG A 341 -13.88 -10.73 -25.73
CA ARG A 341 -15.31 -10.92 -25.48
C ARG A 341 -16.14 -9.73 -25.94
N VAL A 342 -15.66 -8.51 -25.72
CA VAL A 342 -16.33 -7.30 -26.22
C VAL A 342 -16.37 -7.28 -27.74
N TYR A 343 -15.28 -7.66 -28.41
CA TYR A 343 -15.20 -7.77 -29.86
C TYR A 343 -16.18 -8.82 -30.41
N GLN A 344 -16.19 -10.04 -29.84
CA GLN A 344 -17.11 -11.10 -30.24
C GLN A 344 -18.57 -10.67 -30.13
N LYS A 345 -18.97 -10.06 -29.00
CA LYS A 345 -20.32 -9.54 -28.81
C LYS A 345 -20.68 -8.46 -29.84
N GLN A 346 -19.74 -7.57 -30.18
CA GLN A 346 -19.97 -6.56 -31.21
C GLN A 346 -20.13 -7.19 -32.60
N ARG A 347 -19.38 -8.24 -32.91
CA ARG A 347 -19.46 -8.98 -34.17
C ARG A 347 -20.78 -9.74 -34.31
N GLU A 348 -21.26 -10.37 -33.24
CA GLU A 348 -22.58 -11.01 -33.17
C GLU A 348 -23.68 -9.98 -33.41
N GLN A 349 -23.68 -8.88 -32.63
CA GLN A 349 -24.66 -7.81 -32.79
C GLN A 349 -24.69 -7.23 -34.21
N ALA A 350 -23.53 -7.05 -34.85
CA ALA A 350 -23.44 -6.57 -36.23
C ALA A 350 -23.95 -7.62 -37.25
N THR A 351 -23.77 -8.90 -36.94
CA THR A 351 -24.27 -10.00 -37.77
C THR A 351 -25.80 -10.06 -37.73
N ASP A 352 -26.38 -9.93 -36.54
CA ASP A 352 -27.84 -9.95 -36.30
C ASP A 352 -28.57 -8.84 -37.04
N ILE A 353 -27.94 -7.68 -37.29
CA ILE A 353 -28.56 -6.56 -38.03
C ILE A 353 -29.05 -7.01 -39.42
N LEU A 354 -28.26 -7.84 -40.10
CA LEU A 354 -28.53 -8.24 -41.50
C LEU A 354 -29.01 -9.69 -41.61
N TYR A 355 -29.01 -10.46 -40.51
CA TYR A 355 -29.36 -11.88 -40.52
C TYR A 355 -30.79 -12.08 -41.01
N GLY A 356 -30.98 -12.97 -41.99
CA GLY A 356 -32.28 -13.26 -42.61
C GLY A 356 -32.90 -12.12 -43.43
N ARG A 357 -32.23 -10.96 -43.56
CA ARG A 357 -32.79 -9.76 -44.21
C ARG A 357 -31.96 -9.23 -45.38
N LYS A 358 -30.68 -9.65 -45.51
CA LYS A 358 -29.81 -9.30 -46.64
C LYS A 358 -28.86 -10.45 -46.98
N GLU A 359 -28.75 -10.77 -48.26
CA GLU A 359 -27.81 -11.76 -48.79
C GLU A 359 -26.35 -11.42 -48.42
N ARG A 360 -25.60 -12.43 -48.02
CA ARG A 360 -24.22 -12.28 -47.55
C ARG A 360 -23.22 -12.60 -48.66
N ASN A 361 -22.17 -11.79 -48.74
CA ASN A 361 -20.99 -12.13 -49.52
C ASN A 361 -20.11 -13.09 -48.70
N ALA A 362 -19.77 -14.25 -49.25
CA ALA A 362 -18.91 -15.22 -48.57
C ALA A 362 -17.58 -14.60 -48.09
N ARG A 363 -17.00 -13.68 -48.88
CA ARG A 363 -15.76 -12.95 -48.52
C ARG A 363 -15.94 -11.92 -47.41
N SER A 364 -17.15 -11.72 -46.90
CA SER A 364 -17.46 -10.76 -45.83
C SER A 364 -17.77 -11.40 -44.47
N LEU A 365 -17.82 -12.74 -44.40
CA LEU A 365 -18.17 -13.47 -43.17
C LEU A 365 -17.04 -13.42 -42.13
N ASP A 366 -15.78 -13.58 -42.57
CA ASP A 366 -14.60 -13.60 -41.70
C ASP A 366 -13.78 -12.29 -41.72
N ARG A 367 -14.39 -11.19 -42.14
CA ARG A 367 -13.69 -9.91 -42.19
C ARG A 367 -13.56 -9.31 -40.78
N ASP A 368 -12.34 -8.97 -40.39
CA ASP A 368 -12.08 -8.26 -39.14
C ASP A 368 -12.62 -6.82 -39.15
N TYR A 369 -13.18 -6.40 -38.02
CA TYR A 369 -13.68 -5.03 -37.84
C TYR A 369 -12.54 -4.16 -37.33
N VAL A 370 -12.04 -3.26 -38.19
CA VAL A 370 -10.84 -2.44 -37.95
C VAL A 370 -11.18 -1.08 -37.33
N GLY A 371 -12.36 -0.52 -37.62
CA GLY A 371 -12.76 0.84 -37.28
C GLY A 371 -12.07 1.90 -38.14
N ASP A 372 -10.74 1.95 -38.15
CA ASP A 372 -9.96 2.95 -38.89
C ASP A 372 -9.36 2.40 -40.20
N TYR A 373 -10.14 2.41 -41.28
CA TYR A 373 -9.66 1.97 -42.60
C TYR A 373 -8.86 3.05 -43.35
N CYS A 374 -8.82 4.28 -42.84
CA CYS A 374 -8.07 5.37 -43.43
C CYS A 374 -6.67 5.56 -42.83
N ASN A 375 -6.30 4.78 -41.79
CA ASN A 375 -5.04 4.93 -41.05
C ASN A 375 -4.84 6.38 -40.59
N LEU A 376 -5.82 6.92 -39.88
CA LEU A 376 -5.86 8.33 -39.49
C LEU A 376 -4.66 8.75 -38.63
N HIS A 377 -3.98 7.81 -37.95
CA HIS A 377 -2.73 8.08 -37.22
C HIS A 377 -1.60 8.58 -38.13
N GLN A 378 -1.62 8.23 -39.41
CA GLN A 378 -0.68 8.70 -40.44
C GLN A 378 -1.21 9.92 -41.21
N ARG A 379 -2.44 10.37 -40.95
CA ARG A 379 -3.13 11.45 -41.69
C ARG A 379 -3.71 12.53 -40.76
N PRO A 380 -2.85 13.36 -40.15
CA PRO A 380 -3.28 14.40 -39.21
C PRO A 380 -4.10 15.51 -39.88
N ASP A 381 -3.93 15.72 -41.18
CA ASP A 381 -4.73 16.59 -42.05
C ASP A 381 -6.22 16.21 -42.03
N LEU A 382 -6.55 14.92 -42.18
CA LEU A 382 -7.91 14.41 -42.08
C LEU A 382 -8.44 14.43 -40.64
N GLN A 383 -7.59 14.12 -39.67
CA GLN A 383 -7.98 14.08 -38.25
C GLN A 383 -8.39 15.46 -37.72
N ARG A 384 -7.73 16.53 -38.18
CA ARG A 384 -8.01 17.92 -37.77
C ARG A 384 -9.38 18.44 -38.21
N LEU A 385 -10.00 17.82 -39.22
CA LEU A 385 -11.36 18.20 -39.67
C LEU A 385 -12.42 17.89 -38.62
N ILE A 386 -12.13 16.99 -37.68
CA ILE A 386 -13.08 16.49 -36.70
C ILE A 386 -12.81 17.17 -35.35
N PRO A 387 -13.84 17.71 -34.66
CA PRO A 387 -13.64 18.35 -33.38
C PRO A 387 -13.02 17.39 -32.36
N ARG A 388 -12.06 17.87 -31.55
CA ARG A 388 -11.41 17.06 -30.51
C ARG A 388 -12.36 16.52 -29.45
N SER A 389 -13.53 17.13 -29.30
CA SER A 389 -14.61 16.68 -28.41
C SER A 389 -15.37 15.45 -28.96
N GLU A 390 -15.24 15.16 -30.26
CA GLU A 390 -15.87 14.02 -30.90
C GLU A 390 -14.90 12.85 -31.00
N LYS A 391 -15.33 11.69 -30.50
CA LYS A 391 -14.56 10.46 -30.61
C LYS A 391 -14.81 9.84 -31.99
N MET A 392 -13.75 9.63 -32.75
CA MET A 392 -13.79 8.88 -34.01
C MET A 392 -13.96 7.39 -33.72
N ASP A 393 -15.05 6.79 -34.21
CA ASP A 393 -15.31 5.35 -34.04
C ASP A 393 -15.21 4.57 -35.35
N PHE A 394 -15.37 5.22 -36.51
CA PHE A 394 -15.18 4.59 -37.83
C PHE A 394 -14.65 5.57 -38.88
N SER A 395 -13.71 5.14 -39.71
CA SER A 395 -13.20 5.87 -40.86
C SER A 395 -13.08 4.92 -42.07
N SER A 396 -13.54 5.34 -43.25
CA SER A 396 -13.33 4.58 -44.48
C SER A 396 -13.50 5.44 -45.73
N TYR A 397 -12.98 4.97 -46.86
CA TYR A 397 -13.27 5.56 -48.17
C TYR A 397 -14.48 4.83 -48.78
N LEU A 398 -15.43 5.60 -49.31
CA LEU A 398 -16.64 5.07 -49.94
C LEU A 398 -16.97 5.78 -51.24
N TYR A 399 -18.02 5.29 -51.92
CA TYR A 399 -18.60 5.99 -53.05
C TYR A 399 -19.99 6.55 -52.71
N LYS A 400 -20.17 7.84 -52.98
CA LYS A 400 -21.46 8.53 -52.93
C LYS A 400 -22.01 8.69 -54.34
N TYR A 401 -23.30 8.47 -54.52
CA TYR A 401 -23.97 8.64 -55.81
C TYR A 401 -24.71 9.98 -55.87
N ASP A 402 -24.55 10.70 -56.98
CA ASP A 402 -25.25 11.97 -57.21
C ASP A 402 -26.60 11.79 -57.92
N ARG A 403 -27.26 12.92 -58.22
CA ARG A 403 -28.56 12.97 -58.88
C ARG A 403 -28.62 12.29 -60.25
N ARG A 404 -27.48 12.12 -60.92
CA ARG A 404 -27.33 11.48 -62.23
C ARG A 404 -26.71 10.08 -62.09
N PHE A 405 -26.75 9.51 -60.88
CA PHE A 405 -26.13 8.23 -60.54
C PHE A 405 -24.62 8.16 -60.83
N ARG A 406 -23.92 9.31 -60.83
CA ARG A 406 -22.47 9.32 -61.02
C ARG A 406 -21.79 9.04 -59.69
N ARG A 407 -20.82 8.13 -59.74
CA ARG A 407 -20.02 7.70 -58.58
C ARG A 407 -19.02 8.77 -58.17
N GLN A 408 -19.06 9.20 -56.91
CA GLN A 408 -18.17 10.20 -56.34
C GLN A 408 -17.43 9.62 -55.13
N GLY A 409 -16.10 9.51 -55.19
CA GLY A 409 -15.30 9.02 -54.07
C GLY A 409 -15.27 10.01 -52.91
N ARG A 410 -15.47 9.55 -51.68
CA ARG A 410 -15.51 10.39 -50.46
C ARG A 410 -14.89 9.64 -49.29
N TYR A 411 -14.24 10.39 -48.39
CA TYR A 411 -13.95 9.88 -47.06
C TYR A 411 -15.22 9.97 -46.21
N PHE A 412 -15.52 8.90 -45.48
CA PHE A 412 -16.67 8.78 -44.61
C PHE A 412 -16.24 8.44 -43.20
N PHE A 413 -16.54 9.36 -42.28
CA PHE A 413 -16.19 9.22 -40.88
C PHE A 413 -17.47 9.17 -40.03
N SER A 414 -17.51 8.27 -39.05
CA SER A 414 -18.56 8.20 -38.03
C SER A 414 -17.94 8.49 -36.67
N THR A 415 -18.47 9.49 -35.99
CA THR A 415 -18.10 9.82 -34.61
C THR A 415 -19.21 9.40 -33.64
N ASN A 416 -19.02 9.66 -32.35
CA ASN A 416 -20.07 9.56 -31.34
C ASN A 416 -21.16 10.65 -31.45
N GLN A 417 -21.03 11.65 -32.33
CA GLN A 417 -22.00 12.74 -32.47
C GLN A 417 -22.60 12.87 -33.88
N ALA A 418 -21.82 12.62 -34.94
CA ALA A 418 -22.23 12.87 -36.32
C ALA A 418 -21.51 11.97 -37.35
N LEU A 419 -22.08 11.92 -38.56
CA LEU A 419 -21.46 11.35 -39.75
C LEU A 419 -20.90 12.46 -40.64
N TYR A 420 -19.71 12.25 -41.19
CA TYR A 420 -19.01 13.21 -42.02
C TYR A 420 -18.75 12.63 -43.40
N ILE A 421 -19.12 13.37 -44.43
CA ILE A 421 -18.79 13.09 -45.83
C ILE A 421 -17.80 14.16 -46.28
N ILE A 422 -16.57 13.73 -46.54
CA ILE A 422 -15.44 14.60 -46.85
C ILE A 422 -14.99 14.34 -48.29
N ASP A 423 -14.71 15.42 -49.00
CA ASP A 423 -14.21 15.42 -50.36
C ASP A 423 -12.73 15.77 -50.40
N GLU A 424 -12.05 15.28 -51.42
CA GLU A 424 -10.64 15.53 -51.70
C GLU A 424 -10.57 16.45 -52.92
N GLU A 425 -10.27 17.73 -52.71
CA GLU A 425 -10.16 18.73 -53.76
C GLU A 425 -8.70 19.02 -54.05
N CYS A 426 -8.33 19.14 -55.33
CA CYS A 426 -7.02 19.63 -55.71
C CYS A 426 -7.11 21.11 -56.05
N VAL A 427 -6.46 21.93 -55.25
CA VAL A 427 -6.51 23.39 -55.34
C VAL A 427 -5.18 23.90 -55.87
N LYS A 428 -5.22 24.83 -56.83
CA LYS A 428 -4.03 25.47 -57.36
C LYS A 428 -3.51 26.49 -56.34
N VAL A 429 -2.22 26.44 -56.02
CA VAL A 429 -1.57 27.36 -55.08
C VAL A 429 -1.57 28.76 -55.71
N GLY A 430 -2.27 29.71 -55.07
CA GLY A 430 -2.22 31.13 -55.44
C GLY A 430 -3.43 31.73 -56.19
N SER A 431 -4.63 31.14 -56.16
CA SER A 431 -5.83 31.81 -56.71
C SER A 431 -7.01 31.77 -55.75
N GLY A 432 -7.25 32.89 -55.06
CA GLY A 432 -8.52 33.15 -54.39
C GLY A 432 -9.62 33.39 -55.43
N GLY A 433 -10.29 32.33 -55.88
CA GLY A 433 -11.36 32.46 -56.86
C GLY A 433 -11.86 31.13 -57.39
N LYS A 434 -13.19 30.95 -57.36
CA LYS A 434 -13.94 29.74 -57.72
C LYS A 434 -13.50 29.15 -59.07
N SER A 435 -13.18 27.85 -59.10
CA SER A 435 -13.11 27.06 -60.34
C SER A 435 -14.33 26.14 -60.44
N ASN A 436 -15.05 26.24 -61.56
CA ASN A 436 -16.14 25.34 -61.93
C ASN A 436 -15.60 24.07 -62.60
N ASN A 437 -16.28 22.95 -62.33
CA ASN A 437 -16.01 21.60 -62.82
C ASN A 437 -15.65 21.53 -64.32
N SER A 438 -14.59 20.79 -64.68
CA SER A 438 -14.66 19.44 -65.27
C SER A 438 -13.28 18.97 -65.78
N ALA A 439 -13.01 17.68 -65.59
CA ALA A 439 -12.03 16.84 -66.28
C ALA A 439 -10.55 17.30 -66.26
N VAL A 440 -9.78 16.81 -65.29
CA VAL A 440 -8.34 16.53 -65.49
C VAL A 440 -8.02 15.17 -64.87
N GLN A 441 -8.08 14.14 -65.70
CA GLN A 441 -7.55 12.83 -65.40
C GLN A 441 -6.43 12.57 -66.42
N LYS A 442 -5.20 12.95 -66.04
CA LYS A 442 -3.90 12.35 -66.40
C LYS A 442 -2.76 13.30 -65.99
N ASN A 443 -1.75 12.71 -65.34
CA ASN A 443 -0.43 13.25 -64.97
C ASN A 443 -0.39 14.40 -63.95
N LYS A 444 -0.26 14.05 -62.66
CA LYS A 444 0.13 14.99 -61.58
C LYS A 444 1.56 14.75 -61.12
N GLN A 445 2.49 15.30 -61.89
CA GLN A 445 3.78 15.81 -61.41
C GLN A 445 4.00 17.13 -62.15
N GLN A 446 3.23 18.15 -61.77
CA GLN A 446 3.52 19.54 -62.12
C GLN A 446 3.23 20.40 -60.88
N GLU A 447 4.24 21.17 -60.50
CA GLU A 447 4.28 22.03 -59.33
C GLU A 447 3.09 23.01 -59.32
N GLY A 448 2.47 23.17 -58.14
CA GLY A 448 1.45 24.20 -57.92
C GLY A 448 0.03 23.72 -57.59
N TYR A 449 -0.21 22.44 -57.28
CA TYR A 449 -1.50 21.96 -56.74
C TYR A 449 -1.33 21.31 -55.36
N VAL A 450 -2.16 21.69 -54.39
CA VAL A 450 -2.24 21.10 -53.04
C VAL A 450 -3.57 20.37 -52.89
N ILE A 451 -3.54 19.23 -52.19
CA ILE A 451 -4.75 18.49 -51.82
C ILE A 451 -5.36 19.14 -50.59
N GLU A 452 -6.61 19.58 -50.68
CA GLU A 452 -7.39 20.15 -49.59
C GLU A 452 -8.60 19.25 -49.31
N TYR A 453 -8.83 18.93 -48.03
CA TYR A 453 -9.96 18.10 -47.62
C TYR A 453 -11.08 18.97 -47.06
N LYS A 454 -12.29 18.85 -47.63
CA LYS A 454 -13.45 19.65 -47.21
C LYS A 454 -14.62 18.78 -46.79
N ILE A 455 -15.20 19.10 -45.64
CA ILE A 455 -16.46 18.49 -45.20
C ILE A 455 -17.59 18.97 -46.12
N LYS A 456 -18.11 18.08 -46.96
CA LYS A 456 -19.26 18.36 -47.85
C LYS A 456 -20.59 18.21 -47.15
N ARG A 457 -20.66 17.35 -46.12
CA ARG A 457 -21.85 17.14 -45.31
C ARG A 457 -21.47 16.64 -43.94
N ARG A 458 -22.04 17.25 -42.90
CA ARG A 458 -22.09 16.73 -41.53
C ARG A 458 -23.55 16.36 -41.23
N ILE A 459 -23.80 15.13 -40.81
CA ILE A 459 -25.12 14.62 -40.45
C ILE A 459 -25.10 14.28 -38.96
N PRO A 460 -25.68 15.13 -38.08
CA PRO A 460 -25.83 14.79 -36.67
C PRO A 460 -26.59 13.47 -36.51
N LEU A 461 -26.17 12.60 -35.58
CA LEU A 461 -26.80 11.29 -35.42
C LEU A 461 -28.30 11.40 -35.11
N GLU A 462 -28.69 12.37 -34.30
CA GLU A 462 -30.08 12.62 -33.89
C GLU A 462 -31.02 13.01 -35.04
N THR A 463 -30.49 13.48 -36.18
CA THR A 463 -31.32 13.83 -37.35
C THR A 463 -31.56 12.65 -38.28
N ILE A 464 -30.88 11.52 -38.08
CA ILE A 464 -31.06 10.32 -38.91
C ILE A 464 -32.40 9.67 -38.54
N THR A 465 -33.26 9.45 -39.55
CA THR A 465 -34.58 8.83 -39.35
C THR A 465 -34.54 7.33 -39.53
N GLU A 466 -33.86 6.84 -40.58
CA GLU A 466 -33.72 5.43 -40.90
C GLU A 466 -32.50 5.20 -41.82
N ILE A 467 -32.01 3.96 -41.86
CA ILE A 467 -31.09 3.48 -42.89
C ILE A 467 -31.83 2.46 -43.77
N LYS A 468 -31.79 2.63 -45.09
CA LYS A 468 -32.35 1.63 -46.02
C LYS A 468 -31.24 0.85 -46.69
N MET A 469 -31.44 -0.44 -46.90
CA MET A 469 -30.47 -1.32 -47.55
C MET A 469 -31.18 -2.30 -48.47
N SER A 470 -30.59 -2.65 -49.61
CA SER A 470 -31.20 -3.70 -50.43
C SER A 470 -31.19 -5.06 -49.73
N GLU A 471 -32.02 -6.00 -50.17
CA GLU A 471 -31.99 -7.40 -49.71
C GLU A 471 -30.86 -8.22 -50.33
N TYR A 472 -30.17 -7.68 -51.34
CA TYR A 472 -29.24 -8.44 -52.18
C TYR A 472 -27.77 -8.33 -51.73
N ARG A 473 -26.89 -9.15 -52.31
CA ARG A 473 -25.44 -9.15 -52.07
C ARG A 473 -24.73 -7.93 -52.70
N ASP A 474 -25.00 -6.74 -52.16
CA ASP A 474 -24.35 -5.50 -52.58
C ASP A 474 -23.75 -4.70 -51.42
N ASN A 475 -23.15 -3.56 -51.74
CA ASN A 475 -22.54 -2.66 -50.78
C ASN A 475 -23.33 -1.36 -50.55
N PHE A 476 -24.56 -1.29 -51.07
CA PHE A 476 -25.37 -0.07 -51.06
C PHE A 476 -26.16 0.08 -49.77
N PHE A 477 -26.25 1.32 -49.30
CA PHE A 477 -27.13 1.73 -48.23
C PHE A 477 -27.49 3.22 -48.38
N LEU A 478 -28.65 3.59 -47.88
CA LEU A 478 -29.20 4.93 -47.93
C LEU A 478 -29.33 5.47 -46.50
N ILE A 479 -28.79 6.66 -46.25
CA ILE A 479 -29.00 7.38 -44.99
C ILE A 479 -30.13 8.37 -45.19
N CYS A 480 -31.26 8.16 -44.52
CA CYS A 480 -32.40 9.09 -44.50
C CYS A 480 -32.26 10.06 -43.33
N VAL A 481 -32.54 11.34 -43.57
CA VAL A 481 -32.37 12.43 -42.60
C VAL A 481 -33.67 13.20 -42.50
N ASN A 482 -34.07 13.56 -41.28
CA ASN A 482 -35.30 14.29 -41.02
C ASN A 482 -35.26 15.67 -41.68
N ASN A 483 -36.31 16.02 -42.43
CA ASN A 483 -36.45 17.29 -43.15
C ASN A 483 -35.27 17.64 -44.07
N ASP A 484 -34.48 16.65 -44.52
CA ASP A 484 -33.32 16.86 -45.39
C ASP A 484 -33.19 15.71 -46.42
N TYR A 485 -32.31 15.87 -47.41
CA TYR A 485 -32.14 14.88 -48.49
C TYR A 485 -31.43 13.61 -48.01
N ALA A 486 -31.79 12.46 -48.58
CA ALA A 486 -31.10 11.20 -48.28
C ALA A 486 -29.76 11.09 -49.06
N THR A 487 -28.83 10.27 -48.57
CA THR A 487 -27.55 10.00 -49.26
C THR A 487 -27.39 8.53 -49.58
N LEU A 488 -27.27 8.21 -50.87
CA LEU A 488 -26.95 6.89 -51.36
C LEU A 488 -25.44 6.68 -51.34
N LEU A 489 -25.01 5.64 -50.65
CA LEU A 489 -23.61 5.31 -50.37
C LEU A 489 -23.34 3.84 -50.73
N GLU A 490 -22.11 3.58 -51.17
CA GLU A 490 -21.59 2.23 -51.41
C GLU A 490 -20.31 2.03 -50.59
N LEU A 491 -20.32 1.06 -49.67
CA LEU A 491 -19.21 0.79 -48.76
C LEU A 491 -18.98 -0.71 -48.56
N SER A 492 -17.76 -1.18 -48.79
CA SER A 492 -17.41 -2.60 -48.61
C SER A 492 -17.51 -3.05 -47.13
N SER A 493 -17.19 -2.16 -46.18
CA SER A 493 -17.32 -2.38 -44.73
C SER A 493 -18.69 -1.97 -44.17
N LYS A 494 -19.77 -1.98 -44.98
CA LYS A 494 -21.10 -1.48 -44.57
C LYS A 494 -21.62 -2.08 -43.24
N THR A 495 -21.39 -3.37 -43.00
CA THR A 495 -21.92 -4.07 -41.82
C THR A 495 -21.34 -3.48 -40.54
N GLU A 496 -20.04 -3.23 -40.54
CA GLU A 496 -19.33 -2.61 -39.44
C GLU A 496 -19.74 -1.14 -39.27
N ALA A 497 -19.75 -0.38 -40.37
CA ALA A 497 -20.15 1.03 -40.35
C ALA A 497 -21.57 1.19 -39.76
N ILE A 498 -22.53 0.41 -40.24
CA ILE A 498 -23.92 0.48 -39.77
C ILE A 498 -24.06 0.02 -38.32
N SER A 499 -23.32 -1.01 -37.90
CA SER A 499 -23.29 -1.42 -36.49
C SER A 499 -22.79 -0.30 -35.57
N ILE A 500 -21.71 0.38 -35.95
CA ILE A 500 -21.15 1.51 -35.20
C ILE A 500 -22.13 2.69 -35.19
N ILE A 501 -22.72 3.04 -36.34
CA ILE A 501 -23.71 4.11 -36.45
C ILE A 501 -24.92 3.82 -35.56
N ARG A 502 -25.48 2.61 -35.63
CA ARG A 502 -26.63 2.18 -34.81
C ARG A 502 -26.32 2.22 -33.32
N LYS A 503 -25.12 1.79 -32.92
CA LYS A 503 -24.65 1.83 -31.53
C LYS A 503 -24.51 3.27 -31.02
N ASN A 504 -23.91 4.16 -31.82
CA ASN A 504 -23.72 5.56 -31.44
C ASN A 504 -25.06 6.32 -31.44
N TYR A 505 -25.94 6.04 -32.39
CA TYR A 505 -27.31 6.55 -32.42
C TYR A 505 -28.08 6.16 -31.16
N LEU A 506 -28.04 4.87 -30.76
CA LEU A 506 -28.69 4.40 -29.54
C LEU A 506 -28.15 5.12 -28.29
N LYS A 507 -26.83 5.26 -28.17
CA LYS A 507 -26.23 6.00 -27.04
C LYS A 507 -26.62 7.47 -27.00
N LYS A 508 -26.77 8.11 -28.17
CA LYS A 508 -27.05 9.55 -28.28
C LYS A 508 -28.53 9.88 -28.11
N THR A 509 -29.42 9.04 -28.64
CA THR A 509 -30.87 9.31 -28.71
C THR A 509 -31.72 8.44 -27.78
N ASN A 510 -31.12 7.42 -27.17
CA ASN A 510 -31.81 6.35 -26.43
C ASN A 510 -32.88 5.62 -27.27
N ARG A 511 -32.77 5.65 -28.61
CA ARG A 511 -33.67 4.98 -29.55
C ARG A 511 -32.89 4.05 -30.46
N VAL A 512 -33.51 2.96 -30.89
CA VAL A 512 -32.89 2.04 -31.87
C VAL A 512 -33.09 2.61 -33.27
N LEU A 513 -32.00 2.85 -34.00
CA LEU A 513 -32.05 3.32 -35.39
C LEU A 513 -32.78 2.29 -36.28
N PRO A 514 -33.91 2.65 -36.93
CA PRO A 514 -34.61 1.77 -37.86
C PRO A 514 -33.74 1.42 -39.07
N ILE A 515 -33.75 0.15 -39.45
CA ILE A 515 -33.09 -0.35 -40.67
C ILE A 515 -34.10 -1.12 -41.50
N THR A 516 -34.38 -0.62 -42.69
CA THR A 516 -35.41 -1.15 -43.60
C THR A 516 -34.75 -1.83 -44.80
N PHE A 517 -35.26 -3.01 -45.17
CA PHE A 517 -34.80 -3.78 -46.31
C PHE A 517 -35.85 -3.79 -47.41
N GLY A 518 -35.42 -3.86 -48.66
CA GLY A 518 -36.31 -3.94 -49.81
C GLY A 518 -35.57 -3.95 -51.14
N GLN A 519 -36.29 -4.22 -52.21
CA GLN A 519 -35.72 -4.33 -53.56
C GLN A 519 -35.58 -2.98 -54.29
N GLY A 520 -36.10 -1.91 -53.70
CA GLY A 520 -35.90 -0.55 -54.21
C GLY A 520 -36.40 0.51 -53.24
N PHE A 521 -35.88 1.73 -53.39
CA PHE A 521 -36.19 2.84 -52.48
C PHE A 521 -36.39 4.14 -53.23
N ASP A 522 -37.45 4.85 -52.87
CA ASP A 522 -37.65 6.25 -53.25
C ASP A 522 -37.03 7.18 -52.20
N TYR A 523 -36.32 8.20 -52.66
CA TYR A 523 -35.67 9.16 -51.76
C TYR A 523 -35.49 10.55 -52.37
N ALA A 524 -35.57 11.56 -51.50
CA ALA A 524 -35.37 12.96 -51.88
C ALA A 524 -33.87 13.27 -52.06
N VAL A 525 -33.51 14.01 -53.12
CA VAL A 525 -32.11 14.36 -53.43
C VAL A 525 -31.83 15.86 -53.26
N LYS A 526 -30.61 16.22 -52.80
CA LYS A 526 -30.16 17.60 -52.47
C LYS A 526 -30.57 18.67 -53.47
N LYS A 527 -31.46 19.61 -53.11
CA LYS A 527 -31.85 20.76 -53.94
C LYS A 527 -30.61 21.58 -54.36
N GLN A 528 -30.45 21.84 -55.65
CA GLN A 528 -29.36 22.68 -56.21
C GLN A 528 -29.86 24.06 -56.71
N SER A 529 -31.17 24.23 -56.88
CA SER A 529 -31.83 25.49 -57.25
C SER A 529 -33.27 25.52 -56.71
N TRP A 530 -33.90 26.70 -56.75
CA TRP A 530 -35.25 26.96 -56.21
C TRP A 530 -36.35 26.07 -56.82
N ILE A 531 -36.12 25.52 -58.02
CA ILE A 531 -37.10 24.72 -58.79
C ILE A 531 -36.80 23.19 -58.72
N GLY A 532 -35.67 22.78 -58.14
CA GLY A 532 -35.16 21.40 -58.30
C GLY A 532 -35.25 20.53 -57.05
N GLY A 533 -36.45 20.20 -56.56
CA GLY A 533 -36.68 19.18 -55.52
C GLY A 533 -37.32 17.92 -56.09
N GLY A 534 -36.51 16.98 -56.60
CA GLY A 534 -37.01 15.72 -57.16
C GLY A 534 -36.81 14.53 -56.22
N THR A 535 -37.77 13.62 -56.20
CA THR A 535 -37.64 12.25 -55.67
C THR A 535 -37.00 11.36 -56.73
N ARG A 536 -36.12 10.44 -56.32
CA ARG A 536 -35.49 9.45 -57.20
C ARG A 536 -35.76 8.06 -56.65
N SER A 537 -35.91 7.09 -57.54
CA SER A 537 -36.07 5.69 -57.20
C SER A 537 -34.77 4.97 -57.52
N VAL A 538 -34.29 4.13 -56.61
CA VAL A 538 -33.21 3.18 -56.90
C VAL A 538 -33.78 1.78 -56.76
N LYS A 539 -33.71 0.98 -57.82
CA LYS A 539 -34.16 -0.42 -57.84
C LYS A 539 -32.98 -1.35 -57.99
N PHE A 540 -33.02 -2.46 -57.26
CA PHE A 540 -32.01 -3.49 -57.25
C PHE A 540 -32.60 -4.77 -57.83
N SER A 541 -31.88 -5.40 -58.75
CA SER A 541 -32.30 -6.64 -59.39
C SER A 541 -31.10 -7.54 -59.67
N HIS A 542 -31.36 -8.84 -59.79
CA HIS A 542 -30.37 -9.79 -60.27
C HIS A 542 -30.28 -9.69 -61.80
N ALA A 543 -29.12 -9.33 -62.35
CA ALA A 543 -28.85 -9.59 -63.76
C ALA A 543 -28.57 -11.09 -63.93
N GLY A 544 -29.20 -11.73 -64.90
CA GLY A 544 -28.93 -13.13 -65.26
C GLY A 544 -27.42 -13.33 -65.39
N THR A 545 -26.87 -14.20 -64.54
CA THR A 545 -25.44 -14.37 -64.19
C THR A 545 -24.88 -13.40 -63.14
N ALA A 546 -25.27 -13.65 -61.87
CA ALA A 546 -24.56 -13.31 -60.62
C ALA A 546 -24.19 -11.84 -60.29
N ALA A 547 -24.45 -10.88 -61.18
CA ALA A 547 -24.19 -9.47 -60.95
C ALA A 547 -25.48 -8.73 -60.55
N LEU A 548 -25.38 -7.90 -59.52
CA LEU A 548 -26.47 -7.02 -59.11
C LEU A 548 -26.56 -5.82 -60.07
N MET A 549 -27.73 -5.61 -60.65
CA MET A 549 -28.02 -4.45 -61.49
C MET A 549 -28.75 -3.39 -60.67
N VAL A 550 -28.20 -2.18 -60.64
CA VAL A 550 -28.86 -1.00 -60.06
C VAL A 550 -29.52 -0.22 -61.19
N ILE A 551 -30.84 -0.08 -61.14
CA ILE A 551 -31.64 0.72 -62.08
C ILE A 551 -32.01 2.00 -61.34
N TYR A 552 -31.56 3.15 -61.87
CA TYR A 552 -31.70 4.48 -61.24
C TYR A 552 -32.53 5.44 -62.11
#